data_AF-A0A6N7J2C2-F1
#
_entry.id   AF-A0A6N7J2C2-F1
#
_cell.length_a   1.000
_cell.length_b   1.000
_cell.length_c   1.000
_cell.angle_alpha   90.00
_cell.angle_beta   90.00
_cell.angle_gamma   90.00
#
_symmetry.space_group_name_H-M   'P 1'
#
loop_
_entity.id
_entity.type
_entity.pdbx_description
1 polymer ?
#
loop_
_entity_poly.entity_id
_entity_poly.type
_entity_poly.pdbx_seq_one_letter_code
_entity_poly.pdbx_strand_id
1 'polypeptide(L)'
;MGFFDSLNEAGKGFGAAAKDAARTAKLNVRLRSLDDKLTQEFENLGKKYYEKHKNENTAENRRISEIYTEISDTKDELADIRGEVVCPNCGEYVPKNAKFCPNCGEDMNIFEESDTTDAETADYDDVFEDDEAQDDKADEASDDDKAEDDVKTSDKPEDSADSTEK
;
A
#
# COMPACT_ATOMS: atom_id res chain seq x y z
N MET A 1 9.51 -69.26 -19.57
CA MET A 1 8.07 -68.90 -19.68
C MET A 1 7.61 -67.87 -18.64
N GLY A 2 8.51 -67.12 -17.96
CA GLY A 2 8.14 -66.33 -16.76
C GLY A 2 8.11 -64.80 -16.89
N PHE A 3 8.29 -64.21 -18.08
CA PHE A 3 8.32 -62.74 -18.21
C PHE A 3 6.91 -62.11 -18.25
N PHE A 4 5.97 -62.76 -18.95
CA PHE A 4 4.61 -62.22 -19.14
C PHE A 4 3.72 -62.41 -17.90
N ASP A 5 3.91 -63.48 -17.12
CA ASP A 5 3.17 -63.70 -15.85
C ASP A 5 3.61 -62.73 -14.75
N SER A 6 4.91 -62.47 -14.60
CA SER A 6 5.38 -61.39 -13.71
C SER A 6 4.97 -59.99 -14.19
N LEU A 7 4.83 -59.76 -15.50
CA LEU A 7 4.26 -58.51 -16.02
C LEU A 7 2.75 -58.38 -15.75
N ASN A 8 2.00 -59.49 -15.85
CA ASN A 8 0.57 -59.51 -15.61
C ASN A 8 0.24 -59.37 -14.11
N GLU A 9 1.13 -59.87 -13.25
CA GLU A 9 1.07 -59.69 -11.80
C GLU A 9 1.54 -58.27 -11.38
N ALA A 10 2.57 -57.72 -12.03
CA ALA A 10 2.98 -56.32 -11.86
C ALA A 10 1.95 -55.30 -12.42
N GLY A 11 1.17 -55.69 -13.44
CA GLY A 11 0.13 -54.86 -14.06
C GLY A 11 -1.09 -54.63 -13.16
N LYS A 12 -1.39 -55.56 -12.23
CA LYS A 12 -2.53 -55.44 -11.30
C LYS A 12 -2.31 -54.36 -10.24
N GLY A 13 -1.07 -54.07 -9.84
CA GLY A 13 -0.73 -53.01 -8.88
C GLY A 13 -0.58 -51.62 -9.50
N PHE A 14 -0.21 -51.56 -10.78
CA PHE A 14 0.09 -50.30 -11.47
C PHE A 14 -1.15 -49.40 -11.67
N GLY A 15 -2.32 -50.00 -11.93
CA GLY A 15 -3.57 -49.23 -12.10
C GLY A 15 -4.09 -48.57 -10.82
N ALA A 16 -3.90 -49.22 -9.66
CA ALA A 16 -4.23 -48.65 -8.35
C ALA A 16 -3.25 -47.53 -7.99
N ALA A 17 -1.95 -47.78 -8.13
CA ALA A 17 -0.90 -46.79 -7.89
C ALA A 17 -1.05 -45.53 -8.77
N ALA A 18 -1.40 -45.70 -10.05
CA ALA A 18 -1.67 -44.58 -10.95
C ALA A 18 -2.90 -43.76 -10.53
N LYS A 19 -3.98 -44.42 -10.08
CA LYS A 19 -5.17 -43.74 -9.56
C LYS A 19 -4.87 -42.98 -8.27
N ASP A 20 -4.07 -43.54 -7.38
CA ASP A 20 -3.69 -42.91 -6.12
C ASP A 20 -2.75 -41.73 -6.36
N ALA A 21 -1.81 -41.85 -7.31
CA ALA A 21 -0.99 -40.72 -7.76
C ALA A 21 -1.84 -39.58 -8.35
N ALA A 22 -2.83 -39.90 -9.20
CA ALA A 22 -3.74 -38.91 -9.77
C ALA A 22 -4.63 -38.25 -8.69
N ARG A 23 -5.13 -39.03 -7.73
CA ARG A 23 -5.87 -38.51 -6.57
C ARG A 23 -4.99 -37.57 -5.74
N THR A 24 -3.76 -37.97 -5.48
CA THR A 24 -2.79 -37.17 -4.72
C THR A 24 -2.48 -35.85 -5.43
N ALA A 25 -2.23 -35.88 -6.73
CA ALA A 25 -2.03 -34.68 -7.54
C ALA A 25 -3.24 -33.73 -7.47
N LYS A 26 -4.47 -34.28 -7.61
CA LYS A 26 -5.71 -33.51 -7.49
C LYS A 26 -5.88 -32.88 -6.10
N LEU A 27 -5.59 -33.64 -5.04
CA LEU A 27 -5.66 -33.15 -3.66
C LEU A 27 -4.63 -32.05 -3.42
N ASN A 28 -3.41 -32.18 -3.93
CA ASN A 28 -2.37 -31.15 -3.78
C ASN A 28 -2.71 -29.84 -4.50
N VAL A 29 -3.29 -29.91 -5.69
CA VAL A 29 -3.78 -28.70 -6.40
C VAL A 29 -4.91 -28.04 -5.60
N ARG A 30 -5.84 -28.84 -5.07
CA ARG A 30 -6.93 -28.32 -4.25
C ARG A 30 -6.42 -27.73 -2.94
N LEU A 31 -5.42 -28.34 -2.32
CA LEU A 31 -4.81 -27.84 -1.09
C LEU A 31 -4.21 -26.46 -1.32
N ARG A 32 -3.39 -26.28 -2.36
CA ARG A 32 -2.85 -24.97 -2.74
C ARG A 32 -3.95 -23.95 -3.00
N SER A 33 -4.97 -24.32 -3.79
CA SER A 33 -6.09 -23.41 -4.06
C SER A 33 -6.88 -23.00 -2.81
N LEU A 34 -6.99 -23.88 -1.80
CA LEU A 34 -7.64 -23.54 -0.54
C LEU A 34 -6.76 -22.68 0.36
N ASP A 35 -5.45 -22.93 0.36
CA ASP A 35 -4.46 -22.13 1.08
C ASP A 35 -4.36 -20.70 0.53
N ASP A 36 -4.36 -20.56 -0.81
CA ASP A 36 -4.41 -19.27 -1.49
C ASP A 36 -5.69 -18.51 -1.11
N LYS A 37 -6.85 -19.19 -1.10
CA LYS A 37 -8.13 -18.59 -0.70
C LYS A 37 -8.14 -18.17 0.76
N LEU A 38 -7.60 -19.00 1.65
CA LEU A 38 -7.50 -18.68 3.07
C LEU A 38 -6.65 -17.43 3.28
N THR A 39 -5.51 -17.34 2.59
CA THR A 39 -4.63 -16.16 2.61
C THR A 39 -5.36 -14.93 2.10
N GLN A 40 -6.08 -15.03 0.98
CA GLN A 40 -6.88 -13.92 0.44
C GLN A 40 -7.95 -13.43 1.42
N GLU A 41 -8.65 -14.33 2.11
CA GLU A 41 -9.65 -13.94 3.12
C GLU A 41 -9.01 -13.23 4.32
N PHE A 42 -7.85 -13.69 4.80
CA PHE A 42 -7.11 -13.02 5.87
C PHE A 42 -6.60 -11.63 5.45
N GLU A 43 -6.06 -11.50 4.24
CA GLU A 43 -5.65 -10.20 3.70
C GLU A 43 -6.83 -9.24 3.59
N ASN A 44 -7.96 -9.70 3.06
CA ASN A 44 -9.17 -8.88 2.91
C ASN A 44 -9.73 -8.45 4.26
N LEU A 45 -9.74 -9.35 5.25
CA LEU A 45 -10.13 -9.03 6.61
C LEU A 45 -9.18 -7.99 7.23
N GLY A 46 -7.87 -8.21 7.11
CA GLY A 46 -6.83 -7.30 7.59
C GLY A 46 -6.95 -5.91 6.97
N LYS A 47 -7.17 -5.82 5.65
CA LYS A 47 -7.41 -4.56 4.93
C LYS A 47 -8.62 -3.81 5.46
N LYS A 48 -9.77 -4.49 5.58
CA LYS A 48 -11.01 -3.88 6.10
C LYS A 48 -10.87 -3.42 7.55
N TYR A 49 -10.13 -4.18 8.36
CA TYR A 49 -9.84 -3.79 9.74
C TYR A 49 -8.91 -2.57 9.76
N TYR A 50 -7.78 -2.64 9.05
CA TYR A 50 -6.83 -1.54 8.97
C TYR A 50 -7.49 -0.24 8.48
N GLU A 51 -8.30 -0.26 7.43
CA GLU A 51 -8.98 0.94 6.92
C GLU A 51 -9.83 1.66 7.98
N LYS A 52 -10.49 0.91 8.86
CA LYS A 52 -11.31 1.45 9.95
C LYS A 52 -10.48 1.92 11.14
N HIS A 53 -9.32 1.31 11.36
CA HIS A 53 -8.50 1.51 12.56
C HIS A 53 -7.16 2.20 12.30
N LYS A 54 -6.82 2.58 11.05
CA LYS A 54 -5.49 3.11 10.66
C LYS A 54 -5.07 4.38 11.38
N ASN A 55 -6.03 5.14 11.90
CA ASN A 55 -5.77 6.38 12.65
C ASN A 55 -5.57 6.15 14.15
N GLU A 56 -5.83 4.93 14.63
CA GLU A 56 -5.61 4.59 16.03
C GLU A 56 -4.11 4.44 16.31
N ASN A 57 -3.67 4.91 17.47
CA ASN A 57 -2.27 4.84 17.85
C ASN A 57 -1.92 3.47 18.47
N THR A 58 -2.08 2.41 17.68
CA THR A 58 -1.77 1.02 18.06
C THR A 58 -0.32 0.67 17.70
N ALA A 59 0.23 -0.36 18.33
CA ALA A 59 1.58 -0.83 18.02
C ALA A 59 1.67 -1.39 16.58
N GLU A 60 0.58 -2.00 16.10
CA GLU A 60 0.43 -2.54 14.76
C GLU A 60 0.47 -1.43 13.71
N ASN A 61 -0.29 -0.35 13.92
CA ASN A 61 -0.30 0.79 12.99
C ASN A 61 1.05 1.49 12.92
N ARG A 62 1.77 1.60 14.05
CA ARG A 62 3.15 2.13 14.04
C ARG A 62 4.08 1.30 13.17
N ARG A 63 4.07 -0.03 13.33
CA ARG A 63 4.89 -0.93 12.48
C ARG A 63 4.53 -0.83 11.01
N ILE A 64 3.23 -0.73 10.69
CA ILE A 64 2.77 -0.55 9.31
C ILE A 64 3.33 0.77 8.74
N SER A 65 3.28 1.85 9.51
CA SER A 65 3.84 3.15 9.10
C SER A 65 5.36 3.11 8.91
N GLU A 66 6.09 2.46 9.82
CA GLU A 66 7.55 2.26 9.69
C GLU A 66 7.89 1.50 8.39
N ILE A 67 7.23 0.37 8.14
CA ILE A 67 7.41 -0.42 6.92
C ILE A 67 7.03 0.39 5.67
N TYR A 68 5.98 1.21 5.73
CA TYR A 68 5.58 2.06 4.60
C TYR A 68 6.67 3.07 4.25
N THR A 69 7.27 3.72 5.25
CA THR A 69 8.39 4.63 5.06
C THR A 69 9.60 3.90 4.48
N GLU A 70 9.99 2.75 5.03
CA GLU A 70 11.11 1.95 4.50
C GLU A 70 10.88 1.52 3.04
N ILE A 71 9.65 1.14 2.68
CA ILE A 71 9.30 0.80 1.29
C ILE A 71 9.45 2.04 0.38
N SER A 72 9.04 3.22 0.83
CA SER A 72 9.18 4.46 0.06
C SER A 72 10.64 4.80 -0.16
N ASP A 73 11.43 4.82 0.91
CA ASP A 73 12.85 5.16 0.85
C ASP A 73 13.62 4.17 -0.05
N THR A 74 13.34 2.87 0.10
CA THR A 74 13.95 1.82 -0.73
C THR A 74 13.56 1.97 -2.21
N LYS A 75 12.34 2.39 -2.51
CA LYS A 75 11.90 2.64 -3.90
C LYS A 75 12.59 3.85 -4.50
N ASP A 76 12.80 4.90 -3.72
CA ASP A 76 13.49 6.10 -4.18
C ASP A 76 14.99 5.84 -4.42
N GLU A 77 15.66 5.10 -3.52
CA GLU A 77 17.02 4.61 -3.75
C GLU A 77 17.11 3.76 -5.05
N LEU A 78 16.12 2.90 -5.28
CA LEU A 78 16.06 2.08 -6.49
C LEU A 78 15.88 2.92 -7.76
N ALA A 79 15.06 3.97 -7.69
CA ALA A 79 14.84 4.89 -8.79
C ALA A 79 16.10 5.69 -9.12
N ASP A 80 16.85 6.13 -8.11
CA ASP A 80 18.11 6.84 -8.30
C ASP A 80 19.16 5.96 -8.99
N ILE A 81 19.31 4.71 -8.55
CA ILE A 81 20.23 3.74 -9.18
C ILE A 81 19.81 3.45 -10.63
N ARG A 82 18.51 3.36 -10.90
CA ARG A 82 17.98 3.06 -12.24
C ARG A 82 17.91 4.28 -13.15
N GLY A 83 18.12 5.48 -12.62
CA GLY A 83 17.92 6.71 -13.36
C GLY A 83 16.46 6.89 -13.81
N GLU A 84 15.52 6.52 -12.95
CA GLU A 84 14.08 6.68 -13.16
C GLU A 84 13.57 7.93 -12.42
N VAL A 85 12.47 8.51 -12.89
CA VAL A 85 11.72 9.63 -12.32
C VAL A 85 10.25 9.27 -12.26
N VAL A 86 9.54 9.80 -11.27
CA VAL A 86 8.12 9.54 -11.09
C VAL A 86 7.31 10.35 -12.12
N CYS A 87 6.41 9.68 -12.84
CA CYS A 87 5.49 10.35 -13.76
C CYS A 87 4.49 11.23 -12.99
N PRO A 88 4.30 12.51 -13.35
CA PRO A 88 3.41 13.42 -12.63
C PRO A 88 1.92 13.07 -12.79
N ASN A 89 1.54 12.36 -13.85
CA ASN A 89 0.15 11.98 -14.11
C ASN A 89 -0.22 10.67 -13.41
N CYS A 90 0.59 9.62 -13.57
CA CYS A 90 0.22 8.28 -13.08
C CYS A 90 1.02 7.79 -11.86
N GLY A 91 2.12 8.47 -11.49
CA GLY A 91 2.95 8.08 -10.35
C GLY A 91 3.87 6.89 -10.59
N GLU A 92 3.98 6.39 -11.82
CA GLU A 92 4.89 5.27 -12.17
C GLU A 92 6.34 5.76 -12.32
N TYR A 93 7.32 4.92 -11.99
CA TYR A 93 8.73 5.20 -12.25
C TYR A 93 9.04 5.02 -13.74
N VAL A 94 9.59 6.06 -14.36
CA VAL A 94 9.87 6.16 -15.79
C VAL A 94 11.33 6.56 -15.99
N PRO A 95 12.09 5.94 -16.90
CA PRO A 95 13.48 6.33 -17.15
C PRO A 95 13.60 7.83 -17.49
N LYS A 96 14.58 8.52 -16.91
CA LYS A 96 14.85 9.98 -17.03
C LYS A 96 14.95 10.47 -18.48
N ASN A 97 15.25 9.58 -19.41
CA ASN A 97 15.43 9.82 -20.83
C ASN A 97 14.19 9.48 -21.69
N ALA A 98 13.07 9.07 -21.10
CA ALA A 98 11.82 8.88 -21.85
C ALA A 98 11.10 10.22 -22.04
N LYS A 99 10.64 10.47 -23.27
CA LYS A 99 9.83 11.65 -23.61
C LYS A 99 8.37 11.50 -23.19
N PHE A 100 7.87 10.27 -23.10
CA PHE A 100 6.51 9.96 -22.69
C PHE A 100 6.50 8.82 -21.69
N CYS A 101 5.57 8.86 -20.73
CA CYS A 101 5.36 7.76 -19.81
C CYS A 101 4.85 6.51 -20.57
N PRO A 102 5.50 5.34 -20.44
CA PRO A 102 5.05 4.12 -21.12
C PRO A 102 3.73 3.56 -20.58
N ASN A 103 3.29 4.00 -19.38
CA ASN A 103 2.08 3.53 -18.74
C ASN A 103 0.85 4.38 -19.08
N CYS A 104 0.96 5.71 -19.02
CA CYS A 104 -0.17 6.62 -19.24
C CYS A 104 -0.05 7.52 -20.48
N GLY A 105 1.11 7.57 -21.13
CA GLY A 105 1.35 8.41 -22.32
C GLY A 105 1.57 9.89 -22.03
N GLU A 106 1.64 10.31 -20.76
CA GLU A 106 1.92 11.70 -20.37
C GLU A 106 3.32 12.13 -20.84
N ASP A 107 3.45 13.39 -21.23
CA ASP A 107 4.75 13.99 -21.58
C ASP A 107 5.63 14.11 -20.33
N MET A 108 6.84 13.60 -20.41
CA MET A 108 7.82 13.58 -19.32
C MET A 108 8.85 14.70 -19.49
N ASN A 109 8.73 15.54 -20.53
CA ASN A 109 9.62 16.65 -20.80
C ASN A 109 9.30 17.87 -19.90
N ILE A 110 9.59 17.73 -18.61
CA ILE A 110 9.38 18.81 -17.62
C ILE A 110 10.69 19.55 -17.30
N PHE A 111 11.82 19.19 -17.93
CA PHE A 111 13.15 19.72 -17.59
C PHE A 111 14.11 19.90 -18.78
N GLU A 112 13.64 20.23 -19.98
CA GLU A 112 14.52 20.71 -21.06
C GLU A 112 14.32 22.21 -21.30
N GLU A 113 14.81 23.08 -20.41
CA GLU A 113 15.05 24.50 -20.73
C GLU A 113 15.93 25.17 -19.65
N SER A 114 17.23 24.82 -19.60
CA SER A 114 18.20 25.67 -18.89
C SER A 114 19.62 25.66 -19.45
N ASP A 115 19.80 25.26 -20.72
CA ASP A 115 21.08 25.45 -21.40
C ASP A 115 20.88 26.30 -22.66
N THR A 116 21.57 27.44 -22.66
CA THR A 116 21.72 28.46 -23.73
C THR A 116 20.72 29.64 -23.73
N THR A 117 20.91 30.59 -22.81
CA THR A 117 20.81 32.01 -23.19
C THR A 117 22.19 32.63 -23.08
N ASP A 118 22.85 32.68 -24.23
CA ASP A 118 23.99 33.53 -24.51
C ASP A 118 23.61 35.01 -24.28
N ALA A 119 24.61 35.81 -23.95
CA ALA A 119 24.51 37.16 -23.42
C ALA A 119 23.77 38.15 -24.33
N GLU A 120 22.93 39.01 -23.73
CA GLU A 120 22.87 40.40 -24.15
C GLU A 120 22.59 41.31 -22.94
N THR A 121 23.58 42.14 -22.62
CA THR A 121 23.55 43.21 -21.63
C THR A 121 22.88 44.45 -22.23
N ALA A 122 21.80 44.93 -21.61
CA ALA A 122 21.35 46.32 -21.67
C ALA A 122 20.75 46.64 -20.29
N ASP A 123 21.50 47.30 -19.40
CA ASP A 123 21.41 48.75 -19.21
C ASP A 123 19.98 49.20 -18.85
N TYR A 124 19.74 49.36 -17.54
CA TYR A 124 18.79 50.35 -17.01
C TYR A 124 19.14 50.60 -15.54
N ASP A 125 19.96 51.63 -15.33
CA ASP A 125 20.09 52.38 -14.08
C ASP A 125 18.79 53.19 -13.86
N ASP A 126 18.15 53.06 -12.70
CA ASP A 126 17.57 54.15 -11.87
C ASP A 126 17.04 53.53 -10.55
N VAL A 127 17.78 53.62 -9.44
CA VAL A 127 17.69 54.63 -8.36
C VAL A 127 16.31 54.63 -7.66
N PHE A 128 16.15 53.89 -6.56
CA PHE A 128 16.35 54.30 -5.14
C PHE A 128 15.14 55.07 -4.55
N GLU A 129 14.50 54.51 -3.52
CA GLU A 129 14.15 55.25 -2.31
C GLU A 129 13.79 54.28 -1.16
N ASP A 130 14.57 54.40 -0.09
CA ASP A 130 14.39 53.80 1.23
C ASP A 130 13.05 54.18 1.86
N ASP A 131 12.46 53.26 2.64
CA ASP A 131 11.81 53.66 3.89
C ASP A 131 11.85 52.47 4.88
N GLU A 132 12.75 52.59 5.87
CA GLU A 132 12.72 51.82 7.11
C GLU A 132 11.68 52.43 8.05
N ALA A 133 10.86 51.61 8.71
CA ALA A 133 10.66 51.73 10.17
C ALA A 133 9.91 50.53 10.76
N GLN A 134 10.42 50.13 11.92
CA GLN A 134 10.08 49.02 12.79
C GLN A 134 8.90 49.33 13.73
N ASP A 135 8.24 48.28 14.22
CA ASP A 135 7.74 48.09 15.61
C ASP A 135 6.72 46.92 15.60
N ASP A 136 6.47 46.11 16.61
CA ASP A 136 7.19 45.58 17.77
C ASP A 136 6.23 44.52 18.36
N LYS A 137 6.77 43.47 18.97
CA LYS A 137 6.17 42.63 20.06
C LYS A 137 4.84 41.85 19.92
N ALA A 138 5.01 40.53 20.08
CA ALA A 138 4.47 39.67 21.16
C ALA A 138 3.00 39.80 21.60
N ASP A 139 2.26 38.67 21.54
CA ASP A 139 1.75 38.04 22.77
C ASP A 139 1.24 36.61 22.49
N GLU A 140 1.66 35.67 23.34
CA GLU A 140 0.99 34.39 23.56
C GLU A 140 -0.23 34.64 24.46
N ALA A 141 -1.39 34.08 24.12
CA ALA A 141 -2.36 33.67 25.13
C ALA A 141 -3.34 32.64 24.53
N SER A 142 -3.21 31.43 25.05
CA SER A 142 -4.22 30.39 25.06
C SER A 142 -5.41 30.80 25.93
N ASP A 143 -6.64 30.68 25.43
CA ASP A 143 -7.83 30.49 26.24
C ASP A 143 -8.96 30.02 25.31
N ASP A 144 -9.44 28.78 25.49
CA ASP A 144 -10.88 28.54 25.45
C ASP A 144 -11.16 27.27 26.24
N ASP A 145 -11.57 27.55 27.48
CA ASP A 145 -11.95 26.62 28.51
C ASP A 145 -13.31 25.97 28.21
N LYS A 146 -13.46 24.83 28.85
CA LYS A 146 -14.50 23.83 28.76
C LYS A 146 -15.84 24.37 29.29
N ALA A 147 -16.93 24.17 28.55
CA ALA A 147 -18.28 24.23 29.10
C ALA A 147 -18.93 22.84 29.07
N GLU A 148 -19.25 22.38 30.26
CA GLU A 148 -19.93 21.14 30.58
C GLU A 148 -21.46 21.39 30.49
N ASP A 149 -22.22 20.47 29.90
CA ASP A 149 -23.65 20.34 30.25
C ASP A 149 -24.02 18.85 30.34
N ASP A 150 -23.99 18.39 31.58
CA ASP A 150 -24.66 17.21 32.09
C ASP A 150 -26.18 17.40 32.06
N VAL A 151 -26.94 16.57 31.33
CA VAL A 151 -28.29 16.09 31.74
C VAL A 151 -28.53 14.75 31.04
N LYS A 152 -28.27 13.62 31.70
CA LYS A 152 -29.12 12.90 32.67
C LYS A 152 -30.12 11.92 32.02
N THR A 153 -29.69 10.66 32.01
CA THR A 153 -30.37 9.44 32.47
C THR A 153 -31.85 9.22 32.16
N SER A 154 -32.14 8.04 31.61
CA SER A 154 -33.10 7.08 32.17
C SER A 154 -32.59 5.68 31.76
N ASP A 155 -31.99 4.88 32.65
CA ASP A 155 -32.67 3.95 33.58
C ASP A 155 -33.86 3.23 32.90
N LYS A 156 -34.00 1.91 32.87
CA LYS A 156 -33.29 0.79 33.52
C LYS A 156 -33.86 -0.52 32.87
N PRO A 157 -33.65 -1.73 33.42
CA PRO A 157 -33.53 -3.02 32.71
C PRO A 157 -34.93 -3.61 32.46
N GLU A 158 -35.20 -4.86 32.08
CA GLU A 158 -35.04 -6.12 32.80
C GLU A 158 -35.51 -7.25 31.84
N ASP A 159 -34.68 -8.26 31.60
CA ASP A 159 -34.75 -9.59 32.22
C ASP A 159 -35.92 -10.43 31.66
N SER A 160 -35.61 -11.49 30.92
CA SER A 160 -36.26 -12.81 31.08
C SER A 160 -35.82 -13.80 30.00
N ALA A 161 -35.51 -14.98 30.49
CA ALA A 161 -35.28 -16.22 29.76
C ALA A 161 -36.43 -16.57 28.80
N ASP A 162 -36.09 -17.30 27.73
CA ASP A 162 -37.00 -18.33 27.24
C ASP A 162 -36.21 -19.57 26.80
N SER A 163 -36.72 -20.71 27.24
CA SER A 163 -36.14 -22.03 27.10
C SER A 163 -36.83 -22.78 25.95
N THR A 164 -36.15 -23.84 25.49
CA THR A 164 -36.74 -25.12 25.04
C THR A 164 -37.46 -25.24 23.68
N GLU A 165 -37.01 -26.29 22.97
CA GLU A 165 -37.77 -27.27 22.16
C GLU A 165 -38.60 -26.79 20.96
N LYS A 166 -38.12 -27.17 19.76
CA LYS A 166 -38.85 -28.12 18.91
C LYS A 166 -37.94 -28.86 17.94
#